data_AF-A0A6G7BAN9-F1
#
_entry.id   AF-A0A6G7BAN9-F1
#
_cell.length_a   1.000
_cell.length_b   1.000
_cell.length_c   1.000
_cell.angle_alpha   90.00
_cell.angle_beta   90.00
_cell.angle_gamma   90.00
#
_symmetry.space_group_name_H-M   'P 1'
#
loop_
_entity.id
_entity.type
_entity.pdbx_description
1 polymer ?
#
loop_
_entity_poly.entity_id
_entity_poly.type
_entity_poly.pdbx_seq_one_letter_code
_entity_poly.pdbx_strand_id
1 'polypeptide(L)'
;MNQTTFWIYLNNYSNIICGIFNILNILWMLEMCINGYIQRKDINFGMDEVNWTIDLKICTLLSLMGMCALYLPAVSSGFGFEVYVIAVYIVVIQALMMKSYRKKLMKKISEAWFLTSTKVSMLISILTAISILAYAISSIVVFDY
;
A
#
# COMPACT_ATOMS: atom_id res chain seq x y z
N MET A 1 -31.05 -5.28 12.88
CA MET A 1 -30.09 -4.21 13.22
C MET A 1 -30.58 -2.94 12.55
N ASN A 2 -30.66 -1.79 13.24
CA ASN A 2 -31.06 -0.55 12.58
C ASN A 2 -29.97 -0.09 11.60
N GLN A 3 -30.35 0.60 10.52
CA GLN A 3 -29.46 1.07 9.45
C GLN A 3 -28.31 1.91 10.01
N THR A 4 -28.58 2.83 10.93
CA THR A 4 -27.56 3.65 11.59
C THR A 4 -26.54 2.80 12.35
N THR A 5 -27.00 1.81 13.10
CA THR A 5 -26.14 0.89 13.85
C THR A 5 -25.24 0.07 12.91
N PHE A 6 -25.75 -0.35 11.76
CA PHE A 6 -24.95 -1.02 10.72
C PHE A 6 -23.80 -0.17 10.21
N TRP A 7 -24.06 1.09 9.84
CA TRP A 7 -23.02 1.98 9.32
C TRP A 7 -21.96 2.33 10.37
N ILE A 8 -22.34 2.50 11.64
CA ILE A 8 -21.40 2.71 12.74
C ILE A 8 -20.49 1.48 12.93
N TYR A 9 -21.06 0.27 12.95
CA TYR A 9 -20.25 -0.95 13.03
C TYR A 9 -19.32 -1.10 11.83
N LEU A 10 -19.83 -0.88 10.62
CA LEU A 10 -19.03 -0.95 9.40
C LEU A 10 -17.88 0.05 9.43
N ASN A 11 -18.12 1.28 9.90
CA ASN A 11 -17.08 2.30 10.04
C ASN A 11 -15.97 1.88 11.01
N ASN A 12 -16.34 1.39 12.20
CA ASN A 12 -15.37 0.91 13.19
C ASN A 12 -14.53 -0.25 12.67
N TYR A 13 -15.17 -1.27 12.04
CA TYR A 13 -14.44 -2.41 11.49
C TYR A 13 -13.57 -2.02 10.29
N SER A 14 -14.07 -1.19 9.39
CA SER A 14 -13.30 -0.74 8.22
C SER A 14 -12.11 0.14 8.62
N ASN A 15 -12.23 0.97 9.66
CA ASN A 15 -11.09 1.70 10.23
C ASN A 15 -9.98 0.76 10.73
N ILE A 16 -10.35 -0.25 11.53
CA ILE A 16 -9.39 -1.24 12.05
C ILE A 16 -8.72 -2.01 10.90
N ILE A 17 -9.52 -2.51 9.95
CA ILE A 17 -9.03 -3.25 8.78
C ILE A 17 -8.10 -2.37 7.93
N CYS A 18 -8.46 -1.10 7.72
CA CYS A 18 -7.64 -0.13 7.02
C CYS A 18 -6.28 0.06 7.72
N GLY A 19 -6.27 0.23 9.05
CA GLY A 19 -5.04 0.33 9.84
C GLY A 19 -4.14 -0.90 9.69
N ILE A 20 -4.71 -2.11 9.81
CA ILE A 20 -3.98 -3.38 9.66
C ILE A 20 -3.35 -3.47 8.27
N PHE A 21 -4.10 -3.21 7.20
CA PHE A 21 -3.60 -3.31 5.84
C PHE A 21 -2.54 -2.25 5.51
N ASN A 22 -2.60 -1.06 6.09
CA ASN A 22 -1.54 -0.06 5.93
C ASN A 22 -0.24 -0.47 6.62
N ILE A 23 -0.33 -0.96 7.85
CA ILE A 23 0.84 -1.47 8.58
C ILE A 23 1.45 -2.65 7.81
N LEU A 24 0.63 -3.60 7.36
CA LEU A 24 1.10 -4.72 6.54
C LEU A 24 1.76 -4.26 5.24
N ASN A 25 1.21 -3.25 4.56
CA ASN A 25 1.81 -2.70 3.33
C ASN A 25 3.22 -2.16 3.60
N ILE A 26 3.42 -1.40 4.67
CA ILE A 26 4.74 -0.86 5.04
C ILE A 26 5.70 -1.99 5.44
N LEU A 27 5.27 -2.91 6.31
CA LEU A 27 6.11 -4.03 6.76
C LEU A 27 6.54 -4.91 5.58
N TRP A 28 5.67 -5.13 4.61
CA TRP A 28 6.00 -5.90 3.41
C TRP A 28 6.95 -5.16 2.47
N MET A 29 6.83 -3.83 2.36
CA MET A 29 7.82 -3.03 1.65
C MET A 29 9.21 -3.10 2.31
N LEU A 30 9.27 -3.08 3.65
CA LEU A 30 10.52 -3.25 4.40
C LEU A 30 11.13 -4.64 4.19
N GLU A 31 10.32 -5.69 4.22
CA GLU A 31 10.74 -7.06 3.90
C GLU A 31 11.39 -7.13 2.51
N MET A 32 10.78 -6.49 1.50
CA MET A 32 11.35 -6.45 0.16
C MET A 32 12.64 -5.63 0.09
N CYS A 33 12.77 -4.56 0.87
CA CYS A 33 14.04 -3.83 0.99
C CYS A 33 15.15 -4.72 1.57
N ILE A 34 14.85 -5.49 2.61
CA ILE A 34 15.80 -6.42 3.22
C ILE A 34 16.18 -7.52 2.24
N ASN A 35 15.20 -8.18 1.60
CA ASN A 35 15.47 -9.23 0.63
C ASN A 35 16.23 -8.72 -0.58
N GLY A 36 15.85 -7.54 -1.10
CA GLY A 36 16.58 -6.89 -2.19
C GLY A 36 18.04 -6.63 -1.81
N TYR A 37 18.32 -6.23 -0.58
CA TYR A 37 19.69 -6.05 -0.10
C TYR A 37 20.47 -7.37 0.03
N ILE A 38 19.82 -8.43 0.53
CA ILE A 38 20.41 -9.77 0.66
C ILE A 38 20.75 -10.33 -0.73
N GLN A 39 19.82 -10.24 -1.67
CA GLN A 39 19.91 -10.79 -3.03
C GLN A 39 20.49 -9.79 -4.05
N ARG A 40 21.10 -8.70 -3.57
CA ARG A 40 21.59 -7.60 -4.41
C ARG A 40 22.58 -8.05 -5.49
N LYS A 41 23.38 -9.09 -5.23
CA LYS A 41 24.38 -9.58 -6.17
C LYS A 41 23.71 -10.22 -7.38
N ASP A 42 22.72 -11.07 -7.14
CA ASP A 42 21.95 -11.75 -8.19
C ASP A 42 21.06 -10.76 -8.96
N ILE A 43 20.46 -9.80 -8.25
CA ILE A 43 19.70 -8.71 -8.87
C ILE A 43 20.58 -7.82 -9.73
N ASN A 44 21.74 -7.39 -9.22
CA ASN A 44 22.68 -6.55 -9.98
C ASN A 44 23.23 -7.27 -11.22
N PHE A 45 23.48 -8.58 -11.12
CA PHE A 45 23.94 -9.38 -12.25
C PHE A 45 22.87 -9.51 -13.35
N GLY A 46 21.60 -9.64 -12.98
CA GLY A 46 20.51 -9.72 -13.97
C GLY A 46 20.13 -8.37 -14.58
N MET A 47 20.28 -7.28 -13.85
CA MET A 47 19.68 -5.97 -14.20
C MET A 47 20.62 -4.98 -14.87
N ASP A 48 21.78 -5.42 -15.42
CA ASP A 48 22.75 -4.64 -16.22
C ASP A 48 22.35 -3.17 -16.43
N GLU A 49 22.94 -2.29 -15.62
CA GLU A 49 22.84 -0.82 -15.66
C GLU A 49 21.54 -0.16 -15.13
N VAL A 50 20.47 -0.93 -14.81
CA VAL A 50 19.25 -0.35 -14.23
C VAL A 50 19.33 -0.30 -12.71
N ASN A 51 19.24 0.91 -12.15
CA ASN A 51 19.22 1.13 -10.70
C ASN A 51 17.87 0.69 -10.08
N TRP A 52 17.70 -0.62 -9.93
CA TRP A 52 16.50 -1.29 -9.41
C TRP A 52 16.10 -0.84 -8.00
N THR A 53 17.05 -0.28 -7.24
CA THR A 53 16.80 0.23 -5.89
C THR A 53 15.90 1.46 -5.88
N ILE A 54 15.86 2.25 -6.97
CA ILE A 54 15.05 3.46 -7.06
C ILE A 54 13.56 3.12 -7.02
N ASP A 55 13.12 2.17 -7.86
CA ASP A 55 11.72 1.74 -7.92
C ASP A 55 11.24 1.26 -6.54
N LEU A 56 12.08 0.49 -5.83
CA LEU A 56 11.79 -0.01 -4.49
C LEU A 56 11.70 1.12 -3.44
N LYS A 57 12.64 2.07 -3.46
CA LYS A 57 12.64 3.24 -2.56
C LYS A 57 11.40 4.11 -2.77
N ILE A 58 11.03 4.36 -4.03
CA ILE A 58 9.82 5.13 -4.34
C ILE A 58 8.59 4.39 -3.83
N CYS A 59 8.48 3.08 -4.04
CA CYS A 59 7.35 2.30 -3.52
C CYS A 59 7.28 2.32 -1.99
N THR A 60 8.41 2.25 -1.30
CA THR A 60 8.46 2.36 0.17
C THR A 60 8.03 3.75 0.63
N LEU A 61 8.50 4.81 -0.04
CA LEU A 61 8.08 6.18 0.24
C LEU A 61 6.57 6.35 0.02
N LEU A 62 6.02 5.84 -1.08
CA LEU A 62 4.57 5.86 -1.34
C LEU A 62 3.80 5.12 -0.24
N SER A 63 4.28 3.97 0.24
CA SER A 63 3.62 3.25 1.35
C SER A 63 3.56 4.09 2.64
N LEU A 64 4.63 4.82 2.95
CA LEU A 64 4.69 5.73 4.11
C LEU A 64 3.79 6.95 3.91
N MET A 65 3.82 7.57 2.72
CA MET A 65 2.97 8.70 2.37
C MET A 65 1.48 8.34 2.43
N GLY A 66 1.11 7.14 1.98
CA GLY A 66 -0.27 6.63 2.08
C GLY A 66 -0.74 6.54 3.53
N MET A 67 0.12 6.04 4.42
CA MET A 67 -0.16 6.04 5.86
C MET A 67 -0.26 7.46 6.42
N CYS A 68 0.72 8.33 6.15
CA CYS A 68 0.69 9.72 6.63
C CYS A 68 -0.56 10.47 6.17
N ALA A 69 -0.99 10.26 4.92
CA ALA A 69 -2.23 10.83 4.42
C ALA A 69 -3.41 10.37 5.30
N LEU A 70 -3.60 9.08 5.52
CA LEU A 70 -4.75 8.57 6.30
C LEU A 70 -4.84 9.09 7.74
N TYR A 71 -3.71 9.38 8.37
CA TYR A 71 -3.68 9.90 9.74
C TYR A 71 -3.64 11.43 9.81
N LEU A 72 -3.52 12.13 8.68
CA LEU A 72 -3.51 13.60 8.62
C LEU A 72 -4.78 14.26 9.22
N PRO A 73 -6.01 13.74 8.98
CA PRO A 73 -7.24 14.31 9.53
C PRO A 73 -7.32 14.23 11.06
N ALA A 74 -6.62 13.27 11.68
CA ALA A 74 -6.52 13.18 13.13
C ALA A 74 -5.64 14.30 13.74
N VAL A 75 -4.78 14.91 12.92
CA VAL A 75 -3.79 15.91 13.35
C VAL A 75 -4.17 17.32 12.89
N SER A 76 -4.99 17.45 11.84
CA SER A 76 -5.40 18.73 11.28
C SER A 76 -6.87 18.71 10.84
N SER A 77 -7.66 19.63 11.40
CA SER A 77 -9.10 19.79 11.12
C SER A 77 -9.41 20.37 9.73
N GLY A 78 -8.40 20.75 8.95
CA GLY A 78 -8.57 21.31 7.61
C GLY A 78 -8.72 20.27 6.49
N PHE A 79 -8.67 18.98 6.83
CA PHE A 79 -8.65 17.89 5.87
C PHE A 79 -9.87 16.98 6.03
N GLY A 80 -10.67 16.86 4.97
CA GLY A 80 -11.89 16.06 4.94
C GLY A 80 -11.72 14.77 4.12
N PHE A 81 -12.72 14.47 3.30
CA PHE A 81 -12.79 13.26 2.49
C PHE A 81 -11.64 13.15 1.45
N GLU A 82 -11.11 14.28 1.00
CA GLU A 82 -10.09 14.39 -0.03
C GLU A 82 -8.83 13.58 0.31
N VAL A 83 -8.53 13.46 1.60
CA VAL A 83 -7.37 12.70 2.09
C VAL A 83 -7.49 11.22 1.78
N TYR A 84 -8.68 10.64 1.88
CA TYR A 84 -8.87 9.23 1.52
C TYR A 84 -8.65 9.01 0.03
N VAL A 85 -9.07 9.96 -0.81
CA VAL A 85 -8.84 9.91 -2.27
C VAL A 85 -7.34 9.96 -2.57
N ILE A 86 -6.61 10.86 -1.91
CA ILE A 86 -5.14 10.97 -2.03
C ILE A 86 -4.48 9.66 -1.59
N ALA A 87 -4.88 9.09 -0.44
CA ALA A 87 -4.33 7.85 0.08
C ALA A 87 -4.56 6.66 -0.88
N VAL A 88 -5.79 6.50 -1.40
CA VAL A 88 -6.11 5.48 -2.41
C VAL A 88 -5.25 5.67 -3.66
N TYR A 89 -5.13 6.90 -4.16
CA TYR A 89 -4.34 7.20 -5.34
C TYR A 89 -2.86 6.81 -5.16
N ILE A 90 -2.27 7.17 -4.02
CA ILE A 90 -0.88 6.82 -3.66
C ILE A 90 -0.70 5.29 -3.66
N VAL A 91 -1.59 4.55 -3.00
CA VAL A 91 -1.49 3.09 -2.87
C VAL A 91 -1.73 2.39 -4.22
N VAL A 92 -2.60 2.92 -5.07
CA VAL A 92 -2.81 2.42 -6.44
C VAL A 92 -1.56 2.63 -7.30
N ILE A 93 -0.94 3.81 -7.23
CA ILE A 93 0.34 4.06 -7.92
C ILE A 93 1.40 3.07 -7.45
N GLN A 94 1.53 2.86 -6.13
CA GLN A 94 2.46 1.89 -5.56
C GLN A 94 2.23 0.49 -6.14
N ALA A 95 0.97 0.01 -6.19
CA ALA A 95 0.64 -1.29 -6.77
C ALA A 95 1.01 -1.40 -8.27
N LEU A 96 0.77 -0.34 -9.05
CA LEU A 96 1.14 -0.27 -10.46
C LEU A 96 2.66 -0.27 -10.66
N MET A 97 3.38 0.47 -9.84
CA MET A 97 4.85 0.49 -9.84
C MET A 97 5.40 -0.89 -9.50
N MET A 98 4.86 -1.56 -8.47
CA MET A 98 5.25 -2.92 -8.11
C MET A 98 4.97 -3.94 -9.20
N LYS A 99 3.85 -3.80 -9.93
CA LYS A 99 3.55 -4.62 -11.11
C LYS A 99 4.59 -4.41 -12.22
N SER A 100 4.96 -3.16 -12.49
CA SER A 100 6.00 -2.82 -13.47
C SER A 100 7.36 -3.38 -13.05
N TYR A 101 7.73 -3.19 -11.79
CA TYR A 101 8.96 -3.70 -11.18
C TYR A 101 9.07 -5.22 -11.29
N ARG A 102 8.02 -5.95 -10.92
CA ARG A 102 7.95 -7.41 -11.07
C ARG A 102 8.15 -7.86 -12.52
N LYS A 103 7.54 -7.17 -13.50
CA LYS A 103 7.72 -7.48 -14.92
C LYS A 103 9.18 -7.28 -15.37
N LYS A 104 9.88 -6.26 -14.86
CA LYS A 104 11.31 -6.05 -15.13
C LYS A 104 12.14 -7.19 -14.53
N LEU A 105 11.89 -7.57 -13.27
CA LEU A 105 12.62 -8.63 -12.58
C LEU A 105 12.44 -10.00 -13.22
N MET A 106 11.21 -10.37 -13.60
CA MET A 106 10.94 -11.67 -14.23
C MET A 106 11.71 -11.90 -15.53
N LYS A 107 12.13 -10.83 -16.21
CA LYS A 107 12.94 -10.95 -17.44
C LYS A 107 14.41 -11.23 -17.16
N LYS A 108 14.86 -11.06 -15.92
CA LYS A 108 16.27 -10.91 -15.56
C LYS A 108 16.73 -11.83 -14.43
N ILE A 109 15.82 -12.29 -13.57
CA ILE A 109 16.15 -13.09 -12.39
C ILE A 109 15.17 -14.27 -12.30
N SER A 110 15.69 -15.45 -11.98
CA SER A 110 14.90 -16.68 -11.79
C SER A 110 14.61 -17.03 -10.32
N GLU A 111 14.95 -16.16 -9.38
CA GLU A 111 14.78 -16.43 -7.96
C GLU A 111 13.30 -16.40 -7.52
N ALA A 112 12.84 -17.52 -6.96
CA ALA A 112 11.44 -17.70 -6.61
C ALA A 112 10.98 -16.78 -5.45
N TRP A 113 11.83 -16.51 -4.45
CA TRP A 113 11.42 -15.79 -3.24
C TRP A 113 11.16 -14.30 -3.50
N PHE A 114 12.10 -13.57 -4.11
CA PHE A 114 11.92 -12.14 -4.42
C PHE A 114 10.76 -11.87 -5.39
N LEU A 115 10.59 -12.74 -6.40
CA LEU A 115 9.45 -12.69 -7.32
C LEU A 115 8.11 -13.00 -6.63
N THR A 116 8.14 -13.78 -5.55
CA THR A 116 6.98 -14.04 -4.70
C THR A 116 6.70 -12.84 -3.81
N SER A 117 7.69 -12.29 -3.12
CA SER A 117 7.53 -11.09 -2.27
C SER A 117 6.95 -9.91 -3.05
N THR A 118 7.40 -9.69 -4.30
CA THR A 118 6.83 -8.63 -5.18
C THR A 118 5.39 -8.88 -5.58
N LYS A 119 4.99 -10.14 -5.79
CA LYS A 119 3.59 -10.50 -6.06
C LYS A 119 2.72 -10.28 -4.83
N VAL A 120 3.20 -10.68 -3.65
CA VAL A 120 2.47 -10.51 -2.39
C VAL A 120 2.34 -9.03 -2.04
N SER A 121 3.41 -8.24 -2.21
CA SER A 121 3.38 -6.79 -2.04
C SER A 121 2.29 -6.13 -2.89
N MET A 122 2.19 -6.49 -4.19
CA MET A 122 1.15 -5.97 -5.07
C MET A 122 -0.26 -6.32 -4.56
N LEU A 123 -0.48 -7.54 -4.07
CA LEU A 123 -1.78 -7.94 -3.51
C LEU A 123 -2.10 -7.17 -2.24
N ILE A 124 -1.13 -6.99 -1.35
CA ILE A 124 -1.29 -6.21 -0.13
C ILE A 124 -1.67 -4.78 -0.50
N SER A 125 -0.94 -4.11 -1.41
CA SER A 125 -1.28 -2.75 -1.82
C SER A 125 -2.70 -2.64 -2.41
N ILE A 126 -3.15 -3.60 -3.23
CA ILE A 126 -4.53 -3.61 -3.75
C ILE A 126 -5.55 -3.72 -2.60
N LEU A 127 -5.32 -4.65 -1.66
CA LEU A 127 -6.20 -4.83 -0.49
C LEU A 127 -6.20 -3.60 0.42
N THR A 128 -5.06 -2.92 0.56
CA THR A 128 -4.95 -1.63 1.26
C THR A 128 -5.77 -0.55 0.57
N ALA A 129 -5.74 -0.43 -0.75
CA ALA A 129 -6.57 0.54 -1.47
C ALA A 129 -8.07 0.26 -1.28
N ILE A 130 -8.48 -1.01 -1.34
CA ILE A 130 -9.88 -1.43 -1.12
C ILE A 130 -10.33 -1.13 0.32
N SER A 131 -9.47 -1.40 1.32
CA SER A 131 -9.82 -1.14 2.72
C SER A 131 -9.94 0.35 3.03
N ILE A 132 -9.08 1.19 2.44
CA ILE A 132 -9.21 2.66 2.52
C ILE A 132 -10.53 3.11 1.89
N LEU A 133 -10.90 2.61 0.71
CA LEU A 133 -12.17 2.95 0.06
C LEU A 133 -13.37 2.57 0.92
N ALA A 134 -13.38 1.36 1.49
CA ALA A 134 -14.45 0.91 2.37
C ALA A 134 -14.59 1.78 3.62
N TYR A 135 -13.45 2.21 4.19
CA TYR A 135 -13.45 3.14 5.32
C TYR A 135 -13.92 4.55 4.93
N ALA A 136 -13.49 5.06 3.78
CA ALA A 136 -13.90 6.37 3.30
C ALA A 136 -15.42 6.46 3.05
N ILE A 137 -15.99 5.44 2.40
CA ILE A 137 -17.43 5.35 2.13
C ILE A 137 -18.22 5.25 3.44
N SER A 138 -17.79 4.38 4.37
CA SER A 138 -18.49 4.23 5.64
C SER A 138 -18.42 5.50 6.49
N SER A 139 -17.31 6.24 6.43
CA SER A 139 -17.16 7.53 7.13
C SER A 139 -18.13 8.59 6.59
N ILE A 140 -18.25 8.76 5.26
CA ILE A 140 -19.23 9.70 4.69
C ILE A 140 -20.63 9.39 5.22
N VAL A 141 -21.03 8.13 5.14
CA VAL A 141 -22.38 7.72 5.53
C VAL A 141 -22.64 7.94 7.01
N VAL A 142 -21.64 7.78 7.88
CA VAL A 142 -21.77 8.06 9.32
C VAL A 142 -21.80 9.56 9.61
N PHE A 143 -21.05 10.39 8.89
CA PHE A 143 -21.07 11.85 9.04
C PHE A 143 -22.40 12.49 8.61
N ASP A 144 -23.12 11.87 7.67
CA ASP A 144 -24.42 12.33 7.19
C ASP A 144 -25.59 12.04 8.16
N TYR A 145 -25.39 11.19 9.18
CA TYR A 145 -26.38 10.90 10.24
C TYR A 145 -26.18 11.78 11.49
#